data_AF-A0A0B1T858-F1
#
_entry.id   AF-A0A0B1T858-F1
#
_cell.length_a   1.000
_cell.length_b   1.000
_cell.length_c   1.000
_cell.angle_alpha   90.00
_cell.angle_beta   90.00
_cell.angle_gamma   90.00
#
_symmetry.space_group_name_H-M   'P 1'
#
loop_
_entity.id
_entity.type
_entity.pdbx_description
1 polymer ?
#
loop_
_entity_poly.entity_id
_entity_poly.type
_entity_poly.pdbx_seq_one_letter_code
_entity_poly.pdbx_strand_id
1 'polypeptide(L)'
;MGTTDFSTREYSYDEVSDDFDLEHFSLADEDLKYKIPLMKAAKEVSNIDISLFGSPWLAPSWMRDFANGRMTLKGESNGKYYDTWAKYYVEFVEAYNTQNVDLWGLSVQNEPNAGYGRLANLPNFTMAYTPQLQRDFIKFNLGPALRSNNITKDLKLIIMDDQRDFASIWADAIFGDEEANSYSDGIGVQWYSDSAYSTAALGSIHKKHPSKFIIGTEAGFGFNKEIIGCWDRAEQYAYDIISVSRANIRSEYFYKIRGLSILLGCRMPCHHRLRMHIVRW
;
A
#
# COMPACT_ATOMS: atom_id res chain seq x y z
N MET A 1 -7.42 -4.21 -0.49
CA MET A 1 -7.94 -5.29 -1.37
C MET A 1 -8.41 -6.39 -0.45
N GLY A 2 -9.69 -6.76 -0.52
CA GLY A 2 -10.30 -7.61 0.49
C GLY A 2 -10.38 -6.94 1.86
N THR A 3 -10.40 -7.78 2.90
CA THR A 3 -10.49 -7.36 4.30
C THR A 3 -9.26 -6.59 4.81
N THR A 4 -9.45 -5.82 5.88
CA THR A 4 -8.41 -5.20 6.72
C THR A 4 -8.81 -5.31 8.19
N ASP A 5 -7.98 -4.82 9.11
CA ASP A 5 -8.33 -4.71 10.54
C ASP A 5 -9.49 -3.74 10.81
N PHE A 6 -9.81 -2.84 9.86
CA PHE A 6 -10.98 -1.96 9.89
C PHE A 6 -12.24 -2.58 9.25
N SER A 7 -12.19 -3.84 8.81
CA SER A 7 -13.37 -4.58 8.36
C SER A 7 -14.21 -5.11 9.53
N THR A 8 -15.52 -5.24 9.32
CA THR A 8 -16.43 -5.88 10.28
C THR A 8 -16.40 -7.41 10.25
N ARG A 9 -15.77 -8.02 9.24
CA ARG A 9 -15.61 -9.46 9.07
C ARG A 9 -14.39 -9.77 8.19
N GLU A 10 -13.92 -11.01 8.25
CA GLU A 10 -12.94 -11.53 7.29
C GLU A 10 -13.58 -11.90 5.95
N TYR A 11 -12.92 -11.52 4.85
CA TYR A 11 -13.30 -11.87 3.49
C TYR A 11 -12.15 -11.64 2.49
N SER A 12 -12.19 -12.39 1.41
CA SER A 12 -11.48 -12.08 0.16
C SER A 12 -12.48 -12.06 -1.01
N TYR A 13 -11.98 -11.93 -2.24
CA TYR A 13 -12.79 -11.95 -3.46
C TYR A 13 -12.96 -13.35 -4.04
N ASP A 14 -12.27 -14.35 -3.50
CA ASP A 14 -12.38 -15.74 -3.95
C ASP A 14 -12.13 -16.72 -2.80
N GLU A 15 -13.20 -17.17 -2.15
CA GLU A 15 -13.12 -18.13 -1.03
C GLU A 15 -13.49 -19.57 -1.45
N VAL A 16 -13.66 -19.84 -2.75
CA VAL A 16 -13.88 -21.21 -3.22
C VAL A 16 -12.54 -21.95 -3.23
N SER A 17 -12.46 -23.06 -2.51
CA SER A 17 -11.19 -23.78 -2.35
C SER A 17 -10.69 -24.34 -3.68
N ASP A 18 -9.38 -24.23 -3.89
CA ASP A 18 -8.66 -24.73 -5.08
C ASP A 18 -9.10 -24.08 -6.40
N ASP A 19 -9.68 -22.87 -6.37
CA ASP A 19 -10.02 -22.07 -7.56
C ASP A 19 -8.78 -21.35 -8.14
N PHE A 20 -7.84 -22.13 -8.68
CA PHE A 20 -6.60 -21.61 -9.26
C PHE A 20 -6.79 -20.79 -10.55
N ASP A 21 -7.99 -20.86 -11.14
CA ASP A 21 -8.38 -20.12 -12.34
C ASP A 21 -9.27 -18.92 -12.04
N LEU A 22 -9.59 -18.69 -10.76
CA LEU A 22 -10.38 -17.55 -10.26
C LEU A 22 -11.78 -17.46 -10.89
N GLU A 23 -12.39 -18.60 -11.21
CA GLU A 23 -13.73 -18.68 -11.82
C GLU A 23 -14.83 -18.10 -10.91
N HIS A 24 -14.59 -18.08 -9.60
CA HIS A 24 -15.49 -17.57 -8.58
C HIS A 24 -15.08 -16.21 -8.02
N PHE A 25 -14.07 -15.56 -8.61
CA PHE A 25 -13.68 -14.22 -8.21
C PHE A 25 -14.84 -13.23 -8.34
N SER A 26 -15.13 -12.53 -7.25
CA SER A 26 -16.17 -11.50 -7.24
C SER A 26 -15.88 -10.42 -6.20
N LEU A 27 -16.21 -9.17 -6.56
CA LEU A 27 -16.18 -8.06 -5.60
C LEU A 27 -17.19 -8.32 -4.48
N ALA A 28 -16.75 -8.09 -3.24
CA ALA A 28 -17.61 -8.26 -2.08
C ALA A 28 -18.67 -7.16 -1.99
N ASP A 29 -19.71 -7.41 -1.19
CA ASP A 29 -20.73 -6.41 -0.86
C ASP A 29 -20.12 -5.12 -0.31
N GLU A 30 -19.03 -5.23 0.45
CA GLU A 30 -18.29 -4.11 1.00
C GLU A 30 -17.76 -3.16 -0.09
N ASP A 31 -17.30 -3.71 -1.21
CA ASP A 31 -16.83 -2.96 -2.37
C ASP A 31 -17.98 -2.28 -3.10
N LEU A 32 -19.03 -3.03 -3.41
CA LEU A 32 -20.14 -2.58 -4.25
C LEU A 32 -21.07 -1.60 -3.54
N LYS A 33 -21.31 -1.79 -2.23
CA LYS A 33 -22.26 -0.99 -1.45
C LYS A 33 -21.61 0.21 -0.78
N TYR A 34 -20.32 0.15 -0.45
CA TYR A 34 -19.65 1.21 0.31
C TYR A 34 -18.45 1.81 -0.43
N LYS A 35 -17.42 1.02 -0.73
CA LYS A 35 -16.13 1.57 -1.20
C LYS A 35 -16.24 2.24 -2.57
N ILE A 36 -16.79 1.56 -3.57
CA ILE A 36 -16.89 2.07 -4.94
C ILE A 36 -17.83 3.29 -5.05
N PRO A 37 -19.06 3.27 -4.49
CA PRO A 37 -19.92 4.44 -4.49
C PRO A 37 -19.25 5.67 -3.88
N LEU A 38 -18.48 5.47 -2.81
CA LEU A 38 -17.80 6.52 -2.09
C LEU A 38 -16.58 7.07 -2.82
N MET A 39 -15.79 6.22 -3.46
CA MET A 39 -14.71 6.65 -4.37
C MET A 39 -15.25 7.48 -5.53
N LYS A 40 -16.40 7.09 -6.11
CA LYS A 40 -17.07 7.85 -7.17
C LYS A 40 -17.58 9.20 -6.67
N ALA A 41 -18.25 9.22 -5.51
CA ALA A 41 -18.71 10.46 -4.90
C ALA A 41 -17.55 11.42 -4.58
N ALA A 42 -16.41 10.89 -4.09
CA ALA A 42 -15.21 11.67 -3.85
C ALA A 42 -14.65 12.28 -5.15
N LYS A 43 -14.58 11.49 -6.24
CA LYS A 43 -14.15 11.97 -7.56
C LYS A 43 -15.08 13.05 -8.11
N GLU A 44 -16.39 12.91 -7.94
CA GLU A 44 -17.39 13.87 -8.45
C GLU A 44 -17.28 15.25 -7.78
N VAL A 45 -17.00 15.30 -6.47
CA VAL A 45 -16.91 16.57 -5.73
C VAL A 45 -15.51 17.20 -5.75
N SER A 46 -14.50 16.45 -6.21
CA SER A 46 -13.11 16.91 -6.22
C SER A 46 -12.86 17.88 -7.37
N ASN A 47 -12.08 18.93 -7.10
CA ASN A 47 -11.57 19.86 -8.09
C ASN A 47 -10.17 19.46 -8.63
N ILE A 48 -9.65 18.34 -8.15
CA ILE A 48 -8.39 17.73 -8.61
C ILE A 48 -8.63 16.28 -8.98
N ASP A 49 -7.83 15.76 -9.90
CA ASP A 49 -7.85 14.34 -10.23
C ASP A 49 -7.40 13.50 -9.03
N ILE A 50 -8.24 12.57 -8.59
CA ILE A 50 -7.93 11.67 -7.47
C ILE A 50 -7.28 10.39 -8.02
N SER A 51 -6.01 10.20 -7.66
CA SER A 51 -5.31 8.93 -7.85
C SER A 51 -5.72 7.94 -6.75
N LEU A 52 -6.25 6.79 -7.16
CA LEU A 52 -6.62 5.70 -6.25
C LEU A 52 -5.50 4.66 -6.21
N PHE A 53 -5.24 4.09 -5.04
CA PHE A 53 -4.23 3.07 -4.84
C PHE A 53 -4.82 1.92 -4.01
N GLY A 54 -4.42 0.69 -4.32
CA GLY A 54 -4.84 -0.51 -3.59
C GLY A 54 -3.68 -1.20 -2.89
N SER A 55 -3.92 -1.69 -1.67
CA SER A 55 -2.98 -2.53 -0.92
C SER A 55 -3.72 -3.77 -0.42
N PRO A 56 -3.20 -5.00 -0.55
CA PRO A 56 -3.81 -6.19 0.04
C PRO A 56 -3.28 -6.45 1.45
N TRP A 57 -4.18 -6.91 2.33
CA TRP A 57 -3.83 -7.39 3.66
C TRP A 57 -3.71 -8.91 3.67
N LEU A 58 -4.69 -9.62 3.13
CA LEU A 58 -4.69 -11.09 3.11
C LEU A 58 -5.07 -11.65 1.73
N ALA A 59 -4.44 -12.77 1.38
CA ALA A 59 -4.91 -13.64 0.31
C ALA A 59 -6.11 -14.49 0.77
N PRO A 60 -6.85 -15.09 -0.18
CA PRO A 60 -7.87 -16.10 0.10
C PRO A 60 -7.47 -17.13 1.16
N SER A 61 -8.44 -17.54 1.97
CA SER A 61 -8.15 -18.41 3.11
C SER A 61 -7.57 -19.77 2.71
N TRP A 62 -7.94 -20.28 1.53
CA TRP A 62 -7.45 -21.54 0.99
C TRP A 62 -6.03 -21.45 0.41
N MET A 63 -5.49 -20.25 0.15
CA MET A 63 -4.16 -20.03 -0.41
C MET A 63 -3.07 -19.78 0.65
N ARG A 64 -3.45 -19.49 1.89
CA ARG A 64 -2.54 -19.11 2.97
C ARG A 64 -2.23 -20.27 3.93
N ASP A 65 -1.08 -20.20 4.57
CA ASP A 65 -0.62 -21.12 5.61
C ASP A 65 -0.09 -20.33 6.81
N PHE A 66 -0.28 -20.90 8.00
CA PHE A 66 0.28 -20.38 9.24
C PHE A 66 1.24 -21.40 9.85
N ALA A 67 2.53 -21.21 9.60
CA ALA A 67 3.57 -22.11 10.06
C ALA A 67 4.72 -21.33 10.69
N ASN A 68 5.26 -21.84 11.81
CA ASN A 68 6.41 -21.26 12.50
C ASN A 68 6.24 -19.76 12.85
N GLY A 69 5.02 -19.36 13.19
CA GLY A 69 4.69 -17.96 13.53
C GLY A 69 4.70 -17.02 12.33
N ARG A 70 4.40 -17.50 11.13
CA ARG A 70 4.36 -16.70 9.89
C ARG A 70 3.07 -17.00 9.14
N MET A 71 2.36 -15.96 8.72
CA MET A 71 1.22 -16.08 7.82
C MET A 71 1.72 -15.87 6.39
N THR A 72 1.80 -16.91 5.57
CA THR A 72 2.35 -16.79 4.20
C THR A 72 1.41 -17.39 3.17
N LEU A 73 1.64 -17.11 1.90
CA LEU A 73 1.11 -17.97 0.84
C LEU A 73 1.73 -19.38 0.94
N LYS A 74 0.95 -20.39 0.54
CA LYS A 74 1.43 -21.77 0.40
C LYS A 74 2.45 -21.89 -0.73
N GLY A 75 3.38 -22.82 -0.59
CA GLY A 75 4.37 -23.14 -1.63
C GLY A 75 5.45 -22.08 -1.82
N GLU A 76 6.06 -22.08 -3.00
CA GLU A 76 7.22 -21.24 -3.34
C GLU A 76 6.85 -20.17 -4.37
N SER A 77 7.58 -19.07 -4.40
CA SER A 77 7.52 -18.07 -5.48
C SER A 77 7.90 -18.74 -6.80
N ASN A 78 7.06 -18.62 -7.85
CA ASN A 78 7.00 -19.45 -9.08
C ASN A 78 6.01 -20.64 -9.05
N GLY A 79 5.41 -20.94 -7.91
CA GLY A 79 4.42 -21.99 -7.77
C GLY A 79 3.00 -21.51 -8.04
N LYS A 80 2.07 -22.47 -8.21
CA LYS A 80 0.67 -22.21 -8.55
C LYS A 80 -0.06 -21.21 -7.63
N TYR A 81 0.28 -21.17 -6.34
CA TYR A 81 -0.33 -20.23 -5.40
C TYR A 81 0.13 -18.79 -5.64
N TYR A 82 1.41 -18.59 -5.98
CA TYR A 82 1.93 -17.26 -6.30
C TYR A 82 1.47 -16.81 -7.70
N ASP A 83 1.36 -17.73 -8.66
CA ASP A 83 0.74 -17.44 -9.96
C ASP A 83 -0.72 -17.00 -9.81
N THR A 84 -1.50 -17.76 -9.04
CA THR A 84 -2.91 -17.45 -8.77
C THR A 84 -3.03 -16.12 -8.01
N TRP A 85 -2.12 -15.85 -7.07
CA TRP A 85 -2.12 -14.57 -6.36
C TRP A 85 -1.79 -13.40 -7.29
N ALA A 86 -0.88 -13.58 -8.25
CA ALA A 86 -0.63 -12.57 -9.28
C ALA A 86 -1.85 -12.35 -10.20
N LYS A 87 -2.55 -13.42 -10.61
CA LYS A 87 -3.82 -13.31 -11.36
C LYS A 87 -4.87 -12.54 -10.56
N TYR A 88 -4.97 -12.79 -9.25
CA TYR A 88 -5.92 -12.13 -8.35
C TYR A 88 -5.75 -10.60 -8.35
N TYR A 89 -4.52 -10.10 -8.46
CA TYR A 89 -4.27 -8.65 -8.60
C TYR A 89 -4.82 -8.10 -9.91
N VAL A 90 -4.66 -8.84 -11.00
CA VAL A 90 -5.18 -8.46 -12.32
C VAL A 90 -6.71 -8.42 -12.27
N GLU A 91 -7.34 -9.49 -11.81
CA GLU A 91 -8.80 -9.59 -11.65
C GLU A 91 -9.37 -8.48 -10.77
N PHE A 92 -8.68 -8.12 -9.68
CA PHE A 92 -9.08 -7.00 -8.83
C PHE A 92 -9.12 -5.66 -9.58
N VAL A 93 -8.06 -5.36 -10.35
CA VAL A 93 -7.99 -4.10 -11.11
C VAL A 93 -9.03 -4.09 -12.21
N GLU A 94 -9.18 -5.20 -12.93
CA GLU A 94 -10.17 -5.33 -13.99
C GLU A 94 -11.58 -5.17 -13.43
N ALA A 95 -11.90 -5.84 -12.33
CA ALA A 95 -13.20 -5.71 -11.67
C ALA A 95 -13.49 -4.25 -11.25
N TYR A 96 -12.52 -3.53 -10.68
CA TYR A 96 -12.68 -2.10 -10.38
C TYR A 96 -12.82 -1.24 -11.64
N ASN A 97 -12.07 -1.53 -12.70
CA ASN A 97 -12.16 -0.85 -13.99
C ASN A 97 -13.55 -1.04 -14.64
N THR A 98 -14.16 -2.24 -14.57
CA THR A 98 -15.55 -2.45 -15.05
C THR A 98 -16.57 -1.59 -14.30
N GLN A 99 -16.26 -1.20 -13.07
CA GLN A 99 -17.06 -0.29 -12.27
C GLN A 99 -16.73 1.19 -12.55
N ASN A 100 -15.93 1.50 -13.58
CA ASN A 100 -15.41 2.84 -13.88
C ASN A 100 -14.59 3.45 -12.74
N VAL A 101 -13.79 2.62 -12.07
CA VAL A 101 -12.88 3.05 -11.01
C VAL A 101 -11.45 2.65 -11.38
N ASP A 102 -10.74 3.59 -11.99
CA ASP A 102 -9.33 3.38 -12.34
C ASP A 102 -8.42 3.55 -11.12
N LEU A 103 -7.47 2.63 -11.00
CA LEU A 103 -6.39 2.66 -10.02
C LEU A 103 -5.13 3.24 -10.66
N TRP A 104 -4.41 4.06 -9.89
CA TRP A 104 -3.10 4.60 -10.25
C TRP A 104 -1.97 3.63 -9.89
N GLY A 105 -2.13 2.87 -8.80
CA GLY A 105 -1.10 1.93 -8.37
C GLY A 105 -1.58 0.91 -7.35
N LEU A 106 -0.71 -0.06 -7.08
CA LEU A 106 -0.89 -1.11 -6.09
C LEU A 106 0.38 -1.26 -5.26
N SER A 107 0.26 -1.67 -4.00
CA SER A 107 1.40 -2.21 -3.25
C SER A 107 1.37 -3.73 -3.26
N VAL A 108 2.54 -4.33 -3.07
CA VAL A 108 2.71 -5.79 -3.11
C VAL A 108 2.13 -6.47 -1.87
N GLN A 109 2.07 -5.78 -0.73
CA GLN A 109 1.53 -6.31 0.52
C GLN A 109 1.49 -5.18 1.54
N ASN A 110 0.38 -4.99 2.26
CA ASN A 110 0.37 -4.11 3.44
C ASN A 110 1.24 -4.72 4.56
N GLU A 111 2.13 -3.95 5.18
CA GLU A 111 2.90 -4.34 6.37
C GLU A 111 3.50 -5.78 6.34
N PRO A 112 4.30 -6.16 5.33
CA PRO A 112 4.86 -7.50 5.23
C PRO A 112 5.67 -7.96 6.46
N ASN A 113 6.23 -7.07 7.29
CA ASN A 113 6.91 -7.47 8.52
C ASN A 113 5.94 -7.83 9.65
N ALA A 114 4.71 -7.32 9.62
CA ALA A 114 3.73 -7.58 10.66
C ALA A 114 3.04 -8.96 10.48
N GLY A 115 3.29 -9.63 9.34
CA GLY A 115 2.90 -11.02 9.09
C GLY A 115 3.75 -12.07 9.82
N TYR A 116 4.66 -11.64 10.70
CA TYR A 116 5.50 -12.49 11.55
C TYR A 116 5.10 -12.41 13.03
N GLY A 117 5.43 -13.46 13.78
CA GLY A 117 5.33 -13.50 15.23
C GLY A 117 3.88 -13.46 15.73
N ARG A 118 3.65 -12.67 16.80
CA ARG A 118 2.36 -12.64 17.50
C ARG A 118 1.22 -12.06 16.65
N LEU A 119 1.52 -11.07 15.82
CA LEU A 119 0.52 -10.38 15.00
C LEU A 119 0.03 -11.25 13.83
N ALA A 120 0.88 -12.14 13.34
CA ALA A 120 0.57 -13.06 12.24
C ALA A 120 -0.62 -14.01 12.49
N ASN A 121 -0.96 -14.27 13.76
CA ASN A 121 -2.11 -15.12 14.11
C ASN A 121 -3.38 -14.31 14.40
N LEU A 122 -3.33 -12.98 14.28
CA LEU A 122 -4.54 -12.17 14.41
C LEU A 122 -5.38 -12.30 13.13
N PRO A 123 -6.71 -12.46 13.26
CA PRO A 123 -7.59 -12.46 12.09
C PRO A 123 -7.52 -11.09 11.39
N ASN A 124 -7.73 -11.06 10.07
CA ASN A 124 -7.73 -9.83 9.26
C ASN A 124 -6.45 -8.99 9.29
N PHE A 125 -5.30 -9.58 9.67
CA PHE A 125 -4.08 -8.81 9.82
C PHE A 125 -3.26 -8.71 8.54
N THR A 126 -2.20 -9.51 8.34
CA THR A 126 -1.40 -9.40 7.11
C THR A 126 -0.63 -10.66 6.76
N MET A 127 -0.04 -10.71 5.56
CA MET A 127 0.87 -11.76 5.11
C MET A 127 2.34 -11.35 5.23
N ALA A 128 3.16 -12.29 5.68
CA ALA A 128 4.60 -12.18 5.79
C ALA A 128 5.28 -12.26 4.44
N TYR A 129 6.15 -11.30 4.17
CA TYR A 129 7.16 -11.41 3.12
C TYR A 129 8.54 -11.11 3.71
N THR A 130 9.56 -11.86 3.29
CA THR A 130 10.94 -11.36 3.40
C THR A 130 11.20 -10.42 2.21
N PRO A 131 12.22 -9.55 2.29
CA PRO A 131 12.61 -8.74 1.12
C PRO A 131 12.89 -9.59 -0.12
N GLN A 132 13.52 -10.77 0.06
CA GLN A 132 13.83 -11.69 -1.03
C GLN A 132 12.58 -12.37 -1.58
N LEU A 133 11.64 -12.79 -0.71
CA LEU A 133 10.39 -13.38 -1.18
C LEU A 133 9.54 -12.36 -1.94
N GLN A 134 9.50 -11.10 -1.47
CA GLN A 134 8.79 -10.03 -2.18
C GLN A 134 9.45 -9.75 -3.54
N ARG A 135 10.79 -9.67 -3.60
CA ARG A 135 11.55 -9.57 -4.85
C ARG A 135 11.19 -10.70 -5.81
N ASP A 136 11.24 -11.95 -5.34
CA ASP A 136 11.02 -13.13 -6.17
C ASP A 136 9.56 -13.22 -6.65
N PHE A 137 8.60 -12.86 -5.81
CA PHE A 137 7.19 -12.75 -6.23
C PHE A 137 6.98 -11.68 -7.30
N ILE A 138 7.59 -10.50 -7.15
CA ILE A 138 7.54 -9.44 -8.18
C ILE A 138 8.15 -9.93 -9.48
N LYS A 139 9.35 -10.53 -9.41
CA LYS A 139 10.13 -10.99 -10.56
C LYS A 139 9.42 -12.09 -11.34
N PHE A 140 8.98 -13.13 -10.66
CA PHE A 140 8.51 -14.37 -11.30
C PHE A 140 7.01 -14.41 -11.56
N ASN A 141 6.19 -13.67 -10.82
CA ASN A 141 4.74 -13.80 -10.88
C ASN A 141 4.05 -12.44 -11.10
N LEU A 142 4.13 -11.52 -10.14
CA LEU A 142 3.30 -10.32 -10.11
C LEU A 142 3.66 -9.31 -11.20
N GLY A 143 4.96 -9.03 -11.37
CA GLY A 143 5.46 -8.11 -12.39
C GLY A 143 5.04 -8.52 -13.79
N PRO A 144 5.38 -9.75 -14.24
CA PRO A 144 4.94 -10.27 -15.53
C PRO A 144 3.41 -10.22 -15.71
N ALA A 145 2.63 -10.70 -14.72
CA ALA A 145 1.17 -10.71 -14.81
C ALA A 145 0.58 -9.30 -15.01
N LEU A 146 1.04 -8.32 -14.24
CA LEU A 146 0.58 -6.94 -14.35
C LEU A 146 1.00 -6.30 -15.69
N ARG A 147 2.24 -6.52 -16.16
CA ARG A 147 2.74 -5.89 -17.39
C ARG A 147 2.20 -6.53 -18.67
N SER A 148 1.80 -7.79 -18.63
CA SER A 148 1.23 -8.48 -19.80
C SER A 148 -0.24 -8.14 -20.07
N ASN A 149 -0.96 -7.58 -19.09
CA ASN A 149 -2.37 -7.22 -19.24
C ASN A 149 -2.54 -5.73 -19.61
N ASN A 150 -3.43 -5.44 -20.58
CA ASN A 150 -3.60 -4.10 -21.13
C ASN A 150 -4.17 -3.06 -20.16
N ILE A 151 -4.94 -3.50 -19.16
CA ILE A 151 -5.55 -2.62 -18.14
C ILE A 151 -4.54 -2.32 -17.04
N THR A 152 -3.70 -3.28 -16.68
CA THR A 152 -2.78 -3.15 -15.53
C THR A 152 -1.36 -2.73 -15.89
N LYS A 153 -0.95 -2.80 -17.17
CA LYS A 153 0.44 -2.61 -17.58
C LYS A 153 1.07 -1.28 -17.15
N ASP A 154 0.27 -0.23 -17.02
CA ASP A 154 0.73 1.11 -16.66
C ASP A 154 0.60 1.44 -15.16
N LEU A 155 0.07 0.51 -14.34
CA LEU A 155 -0.06 0.70 -12.89
C LEU A 155 1.27 0.91 -12.21
N LYS A 156 1.30 1.78 -11.20
CA LYS A 156 2.46 1.92 -10.32
C LYS A 156 2.53 0.78 -9.34
N LEU A 157 3.63 0.03 -9.34
CA LEU A 157 3.86 -1.03 -8.37
C LEU A 157 4.75 -0.52 -7.24
N ILE A 158 4.20 -0.53 -6.03
CA ILE A 158 4.82 0.00 -4.82
C ILE A 158 5.31 -1.16 -3.95
N ILE A 159 6.61 -1.16 -3.63
CA ILE A 159 7.23 -2.20 -2.82
C ILE A 159 7.12 -1.87 -1.33
N MET A 160 7.37 -2.87 -0.49
CA MET A 160 7.32 -2.82 0.97
C MET A 160 5.93 -2.47 1.54
N ASP A 161 5.57 -1.19 1.60
CA ASP A 161 4.36 -0.67 2.25
C ASP A 161 4.32 -0.96 3.78
N ASP A 162 5.38 -0.56 4.47
CA ASP A 162 5.62 -0.84 5.90
C ASP A 162 6.44 0.26 6.58
N GLN A 163 6.84 0.06 7.83
CA GLN A 163 7.62 1.00 8.63
C GLN A 163 8.96 1.41 7.97
N ARG A 164 9.36 2.67 8.18
CA ARG A 164 10.52 3.30 7.53
C ARG A 164 11.88 2.72 7.91
N ASP A 165 11.97 2.07 9.07
CA ASP A 165 13.19 1.45 9.59
C ASP A 165 13.67 0.28 8.73
N PHE A 166 12.75 -0.45 8.09
CA PHE A 166 13.08 -1.55 7.17
C PHE A 166 13.22 -1.14 5.71
N ALA A 167 12.85 0.11 5.38
CA ALA A 167 12.75 0.59 4.00
C ALA A 167 14.05 0.44 3.18
N SER A 168 15.21 0.65 3.81
CA SER A 168 16.50 0.52 3.09
C SER A 168 16.82 -0.92 2.73
N ILE A 169 16.45 -1.88 3.58
CA ILE A 169 16.68 -3.31 3.34
C ILE A 169 15.79 -3.80 2.20
N TRP A 170 14.52 -3.38 2.20
CA TRP A 170 13.59 -3.68 1.11
C TRP A 170 14.01 -3.06 -0.22
N ALA A 171 14.39 -1.78 -0.19
CA ALA A 171 14.88 -1.07 -1.37
C ALA A 171 16.12 -1.76 -1.96
N ASP A 172 17.13 -2.08 -1.15
CA ASP A 172 18.35 -2.73 -1.62
C ASP A 172 18.05 -4.12 -2.21
N ALA A 173 17.15 -4.91 -1.60
CA ALA A 173 16.81 -6.24 -2.08
C ALA A 173 16.04 -6.25 -3.41
N ILE A 174 15.11 -5.31 -3.60
CA ILE A 174 14.20 -5.31 -4.76
C ILE A 174 14.73 -4.41 -5.88
N PHE A 175 15.16 -3.19 -5.56
CA PHE A 175 15.72 -2.29 -6.58
C PHE A 175 17.15 -2.66 -6.98
N GLY A 176 17.84 -3.50 -6.19
CA GLY A 176 19.14 -4.08 -6.53
C GLY A 176 19.08 -5.27 -7.50
N ASP A 177 17.91 -5.90 -7.69
CA ASP A 177 17.68 -6.95 -8.69
C ASP A 177 17.10 -6.34 -9.96
N GLU A 178 17.78 -6.47 -11.10
CA GLU A 178 17.42 -5.79 -12.35
C GLU A 178 15.97 -6.07 -12.79
N GLU A 179 15.52 -7.30 -12.67
CA GLU A 179 14.21 -7.73 -13.16
C GLU A 179 13.10 -7.26 -12.23
N ALA A 180 13.23 -7.48 -10.91
CA ALA A 180 12.26 -6.97 -9.94
C ALA A 180 12.21 -5.42 -9.95
N ASN A 181 13.36 -4.77 -10.12
CA ASN A 181 13.48 -3.33 -10.25
C ASN A 181 12.77 -2.78 -11.50
N SER A 182 12.76 -3.54 -12.60
CA SER A 182 12.08 -3.12 -13.84
C SER A 182 10.56 -3.04 -13.69
N TYR A 183 9.99 -3.88 -12.81
CA TYR A 183 8.56 -3.89 -12.52
C TYR A 183 8.13 -2.92 -11.43
N SER A 184 9.05 -2.50 -10.55
CA SER A 184 8.75 -1.71 -9.35
C SER A 184 8.95 -0.21 -9.57
N ASP A 185 7.99 0.64 -9.24
CA ASP A 185 8.05 2.08 -9.50
C ASP A 185 8.49 2.92 -8.28
N GLY A 186 8.22 2.44 -7.07
CA GLY A 186 8.51 3.16 -5.84
C GLY A 186 8.34 2.32 -4.59
N ILE A 187 8.61 2.92 -3.43
CA ILE A 187 8.51 2.28 -2.12
C ILE A 187 7.51 3.01 -1.22
N GLY A 188 6.62 2.24 -0.60
CA GLY A 188 5.61 2.72 0.35
C GLY A 188 6.15 2.68 1.76
N VAL A 189 5.93 3.75 2.54
CA VAL A 189 6.42 3.86 3.92
C VAL A 189 5.34 4.32 4.90
N GLN A 190 5.40 3.79 6.11
CA GLN A 190 4.50 4.10 7.23
C GLN A 190 5.29 4.60 8.47
N TRP A 191 4.61 5.22 9.43
CA TRP A 191 5.25 6.08 10.45
C TRP A 191 5.15 5.61 11.92
N TYR A 192 4.55 4.45 12.18
CA TYR A 192 4.15 4.07 13.55
C TYR A 192 5.33 3.78 14.47
N SER A 193 6.53 3.61 13.90
CA SER A 193 7.78 3.39 14.62
C SER A 193 8.70 4.63 14.67
N ASP A 194 8.26 5.79 14.20
CA ASP A 194 9.11 6.99 14.07
C ASP A 194 9.57 7.56 15.44
N SER A 195 8.89 7.24 16.54
CA SER A 195 9.37 7.59 17.89
C SER A 195 10.62 6.82 18.30
N ALA A 196 10.92 5.70 17.61
CA ALA A 196 12.06 4.82 17.90
C ALA A 196 13.15 4.88 16.82
N TYR A 197 12.83 5.31 15.59
CA TYR A 197 13.75 5.23 14.45
C TYR A 197 13.83 6.50 13.61
N SER A 198 15.00 6.74 13.01
CA SER A 198 15.30 7.95 12.25
C SER A 198 14.78 7.89 10.81
N THR A 199 14.25 9.02 10.31
CA THR A 199 13.87 9.20 8.90
C THR A 199 15.06 9.30 7.94
N ALA A 200 16.31 9.23 8.44
CA ALA A 200 17.53 9.29 7.63
C ALA A 200 17.61 8.19 6.55
N ALA A 201 16.95 7.04 6.78
CA ALA A 201 16.90 5.93 5.82
C ALA A 201 16.34 6.38 4.45
N LEU A 202 15.33 7.25 4.42
CA LEU A 202 14.68 7.69 3.18
C LEU A 202 15.63 8.46 2.26
N GLY A 203 16.51 9.29 2.84
CA GLY A 203 17.52 10.01 2.07
C GLY A 203 18.57 9.10 1.43
N SER A 204 18.90 7.98 2.09
CA SER A 204 19.84 6.97 1.58
C SER A 204 19.22 6.20 0.40
N ILE A 205 17.97 5.76 0.54
CA ILE A 205 17.22 5.07 -0.51
C ILE A 205 17.18 5.93 -1.77
N HIS A 206 16.77 7.19 -1.63
CA HIS A 206 16.70 8.12 -2.76
C HIS A 206 18.07 8.29 -3.45
N LYS A 207 19.15 8.43 -2.68
CA LYS A 207 20.50 8.57 -3.24
C LYS A 207 20.94 7.33 -4.03
N LYS A 208 20.58 6.12 -3.57
CA LYS A 208 20.92 4.87 -4.25
C LYS A 208 20.01 4.58 -5.46
N HIS A 209 18.73 4.94 -5.37
CA HIS A 209 17.70 4.63 -6.36
C HIS A 209 16.93 5.89 -6.80
N PRO A 210 17.60 6.87 -7.43
CA PRO A 210 17.03 8.19 -7.68
C PRO A 210 15.85 8.22 -8.68
N SER A 211 15.64 7.13 -9.43
CA SER A 211 14.52 6.96 -10.36
C SER A 211 13.25 6.39 -9.73
N LYS A 212 13.29 6.02 -8.43
CA LYS A 212 12.18 5.43 -7.68
C LYS A 212 11.59 6.45 -6.73
N PHE A 213 10.26 6.57 -6.69
CA PHE A 213 9.61 7.47 -5.75
C PHE A 213 9.50 6.83 -4.36
N ILE A 214 9.44 7.66 -3.32
CA ILE A 214 9.10 7.26 -1.96
C ILE A 214 7.72 7.83 -1.66
N ILE A 215 6.78 7.07 -1.12
CA ILE A 215 5.44 7.59 -0.80
C ILE A 215 5.01 7.18 0.60
N GLY A 216 4.46 8.13 1.36
CA GLY A 216 3.78 7.82 2.62
C GLY A 216 2.43 7.18 2.30
N THR A 217 2.30 5.89 2.58
CA THR A 217 1.09 5.10 2.25
C THR A 217 0.11 5.05 3.41
N GLU A 218 0.62 5.08 4.65
CA GLU A 218 -0.23 5.03 5.83
C GLU A 218 0.32 5.80 7.03
N ALA A 219 -0.56 6.53 7.71
CA ALA A 219 -0.27 7.25 8.94
C ALA A 219 -1.54 7.43 9.78
N GLY A 220 -1.53 6.96 11.02
CA GLY A 220 -2.67 7.04 11.93
C GLY A 220 -2.29 7.21 13.38
N PHE A 221 -3.29 7.59 14.18
CA PHE A 221 -3.27 7.45 15.63
C PHE A 221 -4.46 6.62 16.07
N GLY A 222 -4.31 5.87 17.16
CA GLY A 222 -5.44 5.25 17.83
C GLY A 222 -6.47 6.30 18.30
N PHE A 223 -7.74 5.92 18.36
CA PHE A 223 -8.78 6.80 18.90
C PHE A 223 -8.61 6.96 20.42
N ASN A 224 -8.63 8.21 20.88
CA ASN A 224 -8.69 8.54 22.30
C ASN A 224 -9.57 9.78 22.49
N LYS A 225 -10.71 9.59 23.16
CA LYS A 225 -11.72 10.63 23.42
C LYS A 225 -11.21 11.78 24.29
N GLU A 226 -10.20 11.55 25.11
CA GLU A 226 -9.70 12.52 26.09
C GLU A 226 -8.82 13.59 25.45
N ILE A 227 -8.33 13.33 24.24
CA ILE A 227 -7.39 14.19 23.53
C ILE A 227 -7.96 14.69 22.19
N ILE A 228 -9.29 14.87 22.13
CA ILE A 228 -9.94 15.56 21.01
C ILE A 228 -9.42 17.00 20.95
N GLY A 229 -8.88 17.39 19.80
CA GLY A 229 -8.24 18.70 19.62
C GLY A 229 -6.76 18.74 20.04
N CYS A 230 -6.12 17.58 20.24
CA CYS A 230 -4.69 17.48 20.55
C CYS A 230 -3.82 18.09 19.44
N TRP A 231 -3.11 19.16 19.80
CA TRP A 231 -2.22 19.87 18.90
C TRP A 231 -0.98 19.04 18.53
N ASP A 232 -0.45 18.25 19.46
CA ASP A 232 0.73 17.39 19.23
C ASP A 232 0.52 16.40 18.08
N ARG A 233 -0.70 15.86 17.93
CA ARG A 233 -1.05 15.02 16.78
C ARG A 233 -0.92 15.77 15.47
N ALA A 234 -1.38 17.04 15.42
CA ALA A 234 -1.26 17.86 14.23
C ALA A 234 0.20 18.19 13.90
N GLU A 235 1.02 18.49 14.91
CA GLU A 235 2.45 18.71 14.72
C GLU A 235 3.18 17.46 14.21
N GLN A 236 2.83 16.29 14.73
CA GLN A 236 3.41 15.03 14.28
C GLN A 236 3.04 14.72 12.82
N TYR A 237 1.77 14.90 12.42
CA TYR A 237 1.35 14.83 11.01
C TYR A 237 2.16 15.80 10.13
N ALA A 238 2.34 17.05 10.56
CA ALA A 238 3.09 18.03 9.79
C ALA A 238 4.58 17.65 9.65
N TYR A 239 5.20 17.18 10.74
CA TYR A 239 6.58 16.72 10.74
C TYR A 239 6.79 15.56 9.76
N ASP A 240 5.84 14.62 9.75
CA ASP A 240 5.87 13.45 8.88
C ASP A 240 5.82 13.81 7.40
N ILE A 241 4.82 14.62 7.03
CA ILE A 241 4.61 15.09 5.66
C ILE A 241 5.87 15.81 5.16
N ILE A 242 6.47 16.68 5.99
CA ILE A 242 7.69 17.40 5.64
C ILE A 242 8.87 16.43 5.46
N SER A 243 8.99 15.42 6.31
CA SER A 243 10.10 14.47 6.28
C SER A 243 10.09 13.61 5.02
N VAL A 244 8.94 13.03 4.66
CA VAL A 244 8.77 12.27 3.41
C VAL A 244 8.94 13.18 2.19
N SER A 245 8.32 14.36 2.22
CA SER A 245 8.45 15.32 1.10
C SER A 245 9.90 15.72 0.85
N ARG A 246 10.70 15.93 1.90
CA ARG A 246 12.14 16.26 1.76
C ARG A 246 12.96 15.13 1.14
N ALA A 247 12.58 13.88 1.38
CA ALA A 247 13.22 12.74 0.70
C ALA A 247 12.92 12.78 -0.81
N ASN A 248 11.68 13.11 -1.19
CA ASN A 248 11.28 13.24 -2.60
C ASN A 248 11.71 14.54 -3.30
N ILE A 249 11.82 15.68 -2.61
CA ILE A 249 12.23 16.96 -3.21
C ILE A 249 13.68 16.89 -3.74
N ARG A 250 14.48 15.94 -3.24
CA ARG A 250 15.79 15.64 -3.81
C ARG A 250 15.73 14.81 -5.11
N SER A 251 14.54 14.41 -5.56
CA SER A 251 14.27 13.65 -6.79
C SER A 251 13.75 14.55 -7.91
N GLU A 252 14.04 14.20 -9.16
CA GLU A 252 13.46 14.85 -10.35
C GLU A 252 11.93 14.64 -10.47
N TYR A 253 11.33 13.75 -9.67
CA TYR A 253 9.89 13.43 -9.69
C TYR A 253 9.00 14.53 -9.12
N PHE A 254 9.52 15.43 -8.29
CA PHE A 254 8.72 16.50 -7.66
C PHE A 254 8.06 17.43 -8.71
N TYR A 255 8.64 17.54 -9.91
CA TYR A 255 8.10 18.37 -10.98
C TYR A 255 7.01 17.69 -11.82
N LYS A 256 6.87 16.35 -11.75
CA LYS A 256 5.86 15.59 -12.50
C LYS A 256 4.54 15.41 -11.75
N ILE A 257 4.55 15.49 -10.41
CA ILE A 257 3.33 15.43 -9.58
C ILE A 257 2.78 16.85 -9.40
N ARG A 258 2.37 17.50 -10.50
CA ARG A 258 1.59 18.75 -10.44
C ARG A 258 0.14 18.41 -10.05
N GLY A 259 -0.07 18.16 -8.76
CA GLY A 259 -1.40 17.85 -8.21
C GLY A 259 -1.49 17.97 -6.69
N LEU A 260 -0.38 17.78 -5.95
CA LEU A 260 -0.33 18.07 -4.52
C LEU A 260 0.02 19.54 -4.28
N SER A 261 -1.00 20.39 -4.25
CA SER A 261 -0.85 21.76 -3.78
C SER A 261 -0.77 21.77 -2.25
N ILE A 262 0.45 21.85 -1.69
CA ILE A 262 0.65 22.13 -0.26
C ILE A 262 0.75 23.64 -0.08
N LEU A 263 -0.34 24.25 0.42
CA LEU A 263 -0.36 25.65 0.82
C LEU A 263 0.48 25.82 2.09
N LEU A 264 1.68 26.39 1.93
CA LEU A 264 2.52 26.86 3.03
C LEU A 264 1.92 28.14 3.61
N GLY A 265 1.28 28.04 4.78
CA GLY A 265 0.83 29.19 5.56
C GLY A 265 1.95 29.75 6.43
N CYS A 266 2.43 30.95 6.08
CA CYS A 266 3.33 31.77 6.89
C CYS A 266 2.66 32.18 8.21
N ARG A 267 3.43 32.34 9.29
CA ARG A 267 3.00 32.78 10.64
C ARG A 267 1.99 33.93 10.59
N MET A 268 0.78 33.73 11.13
CA MET A 268 -0.06 34.80 11.71
C MET A 268 -1.00 34.23 12.80
N PRO A 269 -1.41 35.07 13.77
CA PRO A 269 -1.78 34.65 15.13
C PRO A 269 -3.19 34.06 15.23
N CYS A 270 -3.35 33.26 16.30
CA CYS A 270 -4.57 32.64 16.81
C CYS A 270 -5.85 33.37 16.41
N HIS A 271 -6.55 32.82 15.43
CA HIS A 271 -7.99 32.63 15.36
C HIS A 271 -8.25 32.18 13.93
N HIS A 272 -8.61 30.92 13.72
CA HIS A 272 -9.49 30.36 12.68
C HIS A 272 -9.21 28.85 12.60
N ARG A 273 -10.27 28.05 12.76
CA ARG A 273 -10.18 26.58 12.76
C ARG A 273 -9.85 26.08 11.35
N LEU A 274 -8.65 25.52 11.15
CA LEU A 274 -8.41 24.61 10.04
C LEU A 274 -8.97 23.23 10.40
N ARG A 275 -9.88 22.70 9.58
CA ARG A 275 -10.23 21.27 9.59
C ARG A 275 -9.39 20.58 8.53
N MET A 276 -8.48 19.72 8.98
CA MET A 276 -7.77 18.77 8.12
C MET A 276 -8.55 17.46 8.19
N HIS A 277 -9.10 17.02 7.07
CA HIS A 277 -9.73 15.71 6.95
C HIS A 277 -8.79 14.81 6.15
N ILE A 278 -8.04 13.97 6.86
CA ILE A 278 -7.44 12.77 6.28
C ILE A 278 -8.50 11.70 6.45
N VAL A 279 -9.14 11.31 5.34
CA VAL A 279 -10.10 10.22 5.35
C VAL A 279 -9.32 8.93 5.11
N ARG A 280 -9.37 8.05 6.11
CA ARG A 280 -8.85 6.68 6.07
C ARG A 280 -10.04 5.79 5.71
N TRP A 281 -9.88 4.93 4.70
CA TRP A 281 -10.90 3.96 4.30
C TRP A 281 -10.47 2.57 4.73
#